data_AF-A0A963F953-F1
#
_entry.id   AF-A0A963F953-F1
#
_cell.length_a   1.000
_cell.length_b   1.000
_cell.length_c   1.000
_cell.angle_alpha   90.00
_cell.angle_beta   90.00
_cell.angle_gamma   90.00
#
_symmetry.space_group_name_H-M   'P 1'
#
loop_
_entity.id
_entity.type
_entity.pdbx_description
1 polymer ?
#
loop_
_entity_poly.entity_id
_entity_poly.type
_entity_poly.pdbx_seq_one_letter_code
_entity_poly.pdbx_strand_id
1 'polypeptide(L)' 'MATAQSTKPLSSRTVETMKPGDKIKADTGENIGLRVKCGATGVKTFFYRYTSPITSKLVQVKIGNFPETSLAEARLKLQ' A
#
# COMPACT_ATOMS: atom_id res chain seq x y z
N MET A 1 5.19 5.23 -19.34
CA MET A 1 6.00 4.01 -19.13
C MET A 1 5.63 3.39 -17.79
N ALA A 2 4.89 2.29 -17.80
CA ALA A 2 4.54 1.55 -16.58
C ALA A 2 5.76 0.74 -16.13
N THR A 3 6.40 1.16 -15.04
CA THR A 3 7.45 0.35 -14.43
C THR A 3 6.79 -0.93 -13.93
N ALA A 4 7.29 -2.07 -14.41
CA ALA A 4 6.84 -3.40 -14.02
C ALA A 4 6.87 -3.50 -12.48
N GLN A 5 5.70 -3.31 -11.86
CA GLN A 5 5.52 -3.56 -10.44
C GLN A 5 5.60 -5.07 -10.28
N SER A 6 6.69 -5.52 -9.64
CA SER A 6 6.90 -6.90 -9.21
C SER A 6 5.55 -7.57 -8.91
N THR A 7 5.20 -8.57 -9.72
CA THR A 7 3.91 -9.31 -9.75
C THR A 7 3.63 -10.14 -8.49
N LYS A 8 4.34 -9.86 -7.40
CA LYS A 8 4.18 -10.56 -6.12
C LYS A 8 3.18 -9.81 -5.26
N PRO A 9 2.08 -10.45 -4.85
CA PRO A 9 1.13 -9.84 -3.93
C PRO A 9 1.83 -9.47 -2.63
N LEU A 10 1.41 -8.34 -2.06
CA LEU A 10 1.96 -7.85 -0.81
C LEU A 10 1.58 -8.84 0.30
N SER A 11 2.56 -9.53 0.88
CA SER A 11 2.30 -10.44 1.99
C SER A 11 2.35 -9.70 3.33
N SER A 12 1.57 -10.14 4.32
CA SER A 12 1.60 -9.61 5.69
C SER A 12 3.01 -9.64 6.28
N ARG A 13 3.70 -10.77 6.12
CA ARG A 13 5.10 -10.95 6.52
C ARG A 13 6.02 -9.92 5.87
N THR A 14 5.81 -9.63 4.58
CA THR A 14 6.58 -8.62 3.85
C THR A 14 6.40 -7.22 4.45
N VAL A 15 5.20 -6.91 4.97
CA VAL A 15 4.93 -5.65 5.67
C VAL A 15 5.60 -5.67 7.04
N GLU A 16 5.40 -6.72 7.83
CA GLU A 16 6.01 -6.88 9.16
C GLU A 16 7.53 -6.74 9.13
N THR A 17 8.20 -7.34 8.14
CA THR A 17 9.66 -7.27 7.99
C THR A 17 10.16 -5.99 7.33
N MET A 18 9.28 -5.04 6.92
CA MET A 18 9.74 -3.77 6.35
C MET A 18 10.53 -2.95 7.37
N LYS A 19 11.67 -2.42 6.93
CA LYS A 19 12.51 -1.55 7.74
C LYS A 19 12.34 -0.08 7.35
N PRO A 20 12.62 0.85 8.27
CA PRO A 20 12.79 2.25 7.93
C PRO A 20 13.80 2.41 6.79
N GLY A 21 13.43 3.10 5.72
CA GLY A 21 14.27 3.26 4.52
C GLY A 21 14.00 2.25 3.40
N ASP A 22 13.16 1.24 3.63
CA ASP A 22 12.70 0.36 2.55
C ASP A 22 11.87 1.13 1.51
N LYS A 23 11.96 0.67 0.26
CA LYS A 23 11.13 1.16 -0.84
C LYS A 23 9.65 0.89 -0.55
N ILE A 24 8.80 1.79 -1.04
CA ILE A 24 7.33 1.63 -0.99
C ILE A 24 6.97 0.34 -1.72
N LYS A 25 6.24 -0.55 -1.05
CA LYS A 25 5.73 -1.79 -1.64
C LYS A 25 4.29 -1.58 -2.05
N ALA A 26 3.92 -2.07 -3.22
CA ALA A 26 2.56 -2.02 -3.74
C ALA A 26 1.98 -3.42 -3.77
N ASP A 27 0.67 -3.53 -3.59
CA ASP A 27 -0.07 -4.77 -3.82
C ASP A 27 -0.43 -4.91 -5.31
N THR A 28 -0.78 -6.13 -5.70
CA THR A 28 -1.09 -6.51 -7.09
C THR A 28 -2.43 -7.24 -7.18
N GLY A 29 -3.03 -7.30 -8.38
CA GLY A 29 -4.30 -7.97 -8.62
C GLY A 29 -5.50 -7.11 -8.22
N GLU A 30 -6.43 -7.68 -7.44
CA GLU A 30 -7.65 -7.00 -6.99
C GLU A 30 -7.39 -5.80 -6.08
N ASN A 31 -6.24 -5.78 -5.38
CA ASN A 31 -5.84 -4.69 -4.49
C ASN A 31 -4.96 -3.66 -5.19
N ILE A 32 -5.06 -3.53 -6.51
CA ILE A 32 -4.25 -2.59 -7.30
C ILE A 32 -4.42 -1.17 -6.78
N GLY A 33 -3.31 -0.54 -6.41
CA GLY A 33 -3.33 0.81 -5.81
C GLY A 33 -3.09 0.80 -4.31
N LEU A 34 -3.24 -0.33 -3.60
CA LEU A 34 -2.81 -0.46 -2.22
C LEU A 34 -1.28 -0.39 -2.14
N ARG A 35 -0.75 0.48 -1.28
CA ARG A 35 0.68 0.69 -1.09
C ARG A 35 1.00 0.80 0.39
N VAL A 36 2.19 0.37 0.77
CA VAL A 36 2.72 0.51 2.13
C VAL A 36 4.07 1.22 2.10
N LYS A 37 4.22 2.20 2.99
CA LYS A 37 5.48 2.91 3.22
C LYS A 37 5.89 2.72 4.68
N CYS A 38 7.15 2.37 4.91
CA CYS A 38 7.73 2.44 6.25
C CYS A 38 8.40 3.80 6.43
N GLY A 39 7.94 4.57 7.42
CA GLY A 39 8.57 5.84 7.83
C GLY A 39 9.90 5.63 8.54
N ALA A 40 10.65 6.71 8.75
CA ALA A 40 11.93 6.68 9.47
C ALA A 40 11.79 6.17 10.91
N THR A 41 10.64 6.41 11.53
CA THR A 41 10.24 5.93 12.86
C THR A 41 9.80 4.47 12.90
N GLY A 42 9.81 3.75 11.78
CA GLY A 42 9.35 2.35 11.71
C GLY A 42 7.84 2.18 11.56
N VAL A 43 7.07 3.26 11.71
CA VAL A 43 5.63 3.26 11.45
C VAL A 43 5.37 2.92 9.98
N LYS A 44 4.57 1.89 9.74
CA LYS A 44 4.22 1.46 8.39
C LYS A 44 2.83 1.97 8.09
N THR A 45 2.69 2.75 7.04
CA THR A 45 1.41 3.37 6.70
C THR A 45 0.93 2.82 5.38
N PHE A 46 -0.33 2.40 5.37
CA PHE A 46 -1.06 1.94 4.19
C PHE A 46 -1.75 3.12 3.52
N PHE A 47 -1.58 3.21 2.21
CA PHE A 47 -2.20 4.21 1.37
C PHE A 47 -2.78 3.57 0.12
N TYR A 48 -3.95 4.00 -0.27
CA TYR A 48 -4.57 3.65 -1.54
C TYR A 48 -4.34 4.76 -2.54
N ARG A 49 -3.71 4.45 -3.68
CA ARG A 49 -3.51 5.39 -4.78
C ARG A 49 -4.33 4.96 -5.97
N TYR A 50 -5.29 5.79 -6.35
CA TYR A 50 -6.16 5.57 -7.50
C TYR A 50 -6.23 6.82 -8.37
N THR A 51 -6.53 6.64 -9.65
CA THR A 51 -6.89 7.74 -10.53
C THR A 51 -8.40 7.94 -10.42
N SER A 52 -8.83 9.10 -9.94
CA SER A 52 -10.25 9.40 -9.85
C SER A 52 -10.85 9.46 -11.26
N PRO A 53 -11.88 8.66 -11.59
CA PRO A 53 -12.50 8.69 -12.92
C PRO A 53 -13.23 10.01 -13.19
N ILE A 54 -13.60 10.74 -12.13
CA ILE A 54 -14.37 11.98 -12.21
C ILE A 54 -13.45 13.17 -12.50
N THR A 55 -12.30 13.25 -11.82
CA THR A 55 -11.38 14.40 -11.94
C THR A 55 -10.13 14.09 -12.75
N SER A 56 -9.92 12.84 -13.17
CA SER A 56 -8.70 12.33 -13.80
C SER A 56 -7.41 12.59 -13.01
N LYS A 57 -7.52 12.96 -11.74
CA LYS A 57 -6.39 13.24 -10.86
C LYS A 57 -5.98 11.99 -10.09
N LEU A 58 -4.67 11.83 -9.90
CA LEU A 58 -4.11 10.82 -9.01
C LEU A 58 -4.37 11.22 -7.57
N VAL A 59 -5.23 10.47 -6.90
CA VAL A 59 -5.57 10.66 -5.49
C VAL A 59 -4.82 9.61 -4.67
N GLN A 60 -4.34 10.02 -3.50
CA GLN A 60 -3.74 9.13 -2.52
C GLN A 60 -4.49 9.28 -1.19
N VAL A 61 -5.08 8.19 -0.73
CA VAL A 61 -5.86 8.11 0.51
C VAL A 61 -5.09 7.30 1.53
N LYS A 62 -5.01 7.76 2.77
CA LYS A 62 -4.45 6.98 3.88
C LYS A 62 -5.52 6.00 4.38
N ILE A 63 -5.21 4.71 4.39
CA ILE A 63 -6.09 3.66 4.91
C ILE A 63 -5.88 3.49 6.42
N GLY A 64 -4.62 3.47 6.85
CA GLY A 64 -4.25 3.16 8.23
C GLY A 64 -2.74 2.97 8.42
N ASN A 65 -2.36 2.65 9.65
CA ASN A 65 -1.01 2.47 10.16
C ASN A 65 -0.89 1.07 10.78
N PHE A 66 0.17 0.35 10.47
CA PHE A 66 0.55 -0.88 11.15
C PHE A 66 1.19 -0.53 12.51
N PRO A 67 0.88 -1.26 13.61
CA PRO A 67 0.09 -2.50 13.67
C PRO A 67 -1.43 -2.32 13.84
N GLU A 68 -1.95 -1.10 14.03
CA GLU A 68 -3.39 -0.84 14.26
C GLU A 68 -4.28 -1.28 13.11
N THR A 69 -3.81 -1.15 11.87
CA THR A 69 -4.46 -1.67 10.67
C THR A 69 -3.57 -2.74 10.06
N SER A 70 -4.07 -3.98 9.98
CA SER A 70 -3.35 -5.07 9.33
C SER A 70 -3.48 -5.00 7.80
N LEU A 71 -2.64 -5.76 7.09
CA LEU A 71 -2.75 -5.87 5.62
C LEU A 71 -4.10 -6.47 5.20
N ALA A 72 -4.63 -7.42 5.97
CA ALA A 72 -5.94 -8.01 5.67
C ALA A 72 -7.06 -6.97 5.83
N GLU A 73 -7.05 -6.20 6.91
CA GLU A 73 -8.03 -5.11 7.11
C GLU A 73 -7.91 -4.01 6.06
N ALA A 74 -6.70 -3.69 5.64
CA ALA A 74 -6.48 -2.71 4.57
C ALA A 74 -7.04 -3.18 3.23
N ARG A 75 -7.01 -4.50 2.94
CA ARG A 75 -7.65 -5.10 1.77
C ARG A 75 -9.17 -5.12 1.89
N LEU A 76 -9.70 -5.48 3.05
CA LEU A 76 -11.14 -5.46 3.32
C LEU A 76 -11.74 -4.06 3.16
N LYS A 77 -11.02 -3.01 3.55
CA LYS A 77 -11.45 -1.61 3.37
C LYS A 77 -11.46 -1.14 1.89
N LEU A 78 -10.96 -1.94 0.95
CA LEU A 78 -10.96 -1.62 -0.49
C LEU A 78 -12.08 -2.31 -1.27
N GLN A 79 -12.75 -3.30 -0.68
CA GLN A 79 -13.97 -3.92 -1.22
C GLN A 79 -15.19 -3.07 -0.86
#